data_AF-A0A6V8P6Y0-F1
#
_entry.id   AF-A0A6V8P6Y0-F1
#
_cell.length_a   1.000
_cell.length_b   1.000
_cell.length_c   1.000
_cell.angle_alpha   90.00
_cell.angle_beta   90.00
_cell.angle_gamma   90.00
#
_symmetry.space_group_name_H-M   'P 1'
#
loop_
_entity.id
_entity.type
_entity.pdbx_description
1 polymer ?
#
loop_
_entity_poly.entity_id
_entity_poly.type
_entity_poly.pdbx_seq_one_letter_code
_entity_poly.pdbx_strand_id
1 'polypeptide(L)'
;LDERDLEFKPLFLEGCAACGIPAEEIPVKEVLRREPHLNPAVKAAIRVPDGVFEPFRLCLSYLATAKRNGAEVRTFTEVVEILRDNSAVTGVRVRDHRRETTEDIGADIVVNAAGPWCGRVAAMAGVEVPIQPTPGVMVAMDQRLVNMVINRLNKPSDGDIIVPQRQTSIICT
;
A
#
# COMPACT_ATOMS: atom_id res chain seq x y z
N LEU A 1 28.54 -6.81 -8.59
CA LEU A 1 28.29 -7.38 -7.25
C LEU A 1 29.62 -7.68 -6.62
N ASP A 2 29.89 -7.10 -5.45
CA ASP A 2 31.08 -7.33 -4.63
C ASP A 2 30.69 -7.61 -3.17
N GLU A 3 31.68 -7.80 -2.29
CA GLU A 3 31.42 -8.17 -0.89
C GLU A 3 30.69 -7.07 -0.10
N ARG A 4 30.75 -5.81 -0.55
CA ARG A 4 30.03 -4.69 0.10
C ARG A 4 28.52 -4.83 -0.07
N ASP A 5 28.07 -5.50 -1.13
CA ASP A 5 26.65 -5.81 -1.34
C ASP A 5 26.08 -6.76 -0.26
N LEU A 6 26.93 -7.39 0.57
CA LEU A 6 26.52 -8.23 1.70
C LEU A 6 26.48 -7.47 3.04
N GLU A 7 26.98 -6.23 3.12
CA GLU A 7 27.07 -5.48 4.38
C GLU A 7 25.70 -5.22 5.04
N PHE A 8 24.64 -5.16 4.25
CA PHE A 8 23.29 -4.96 4.77
C PHE A 8 22.65 -6.24 5.34
N LYS A 9 23.15 -7.42 4.94
CA LYS A 9 22.56 -8.71 5.31
C LYS A 9 22.47 -8.93 6.83
N PRO A 10 23.53 -8.69 7.65
CA PRO A 10 23.44 -8.87 9.10
C PRO A 10 22.36 -7.99 9.72
N LEU A 11 22.33 -6.70 9.35
CA LEU A 11 21.33 -5.74 9.83
C LEU A 11 19.90 -6.18 9.47
N PHE A 12 19.69 -6.69 8.26
CA PHE A 12 18.39 -7.21 7.82
C PHE A 12 17.95 -8.43 8.65
N LEU A 13 18.84 -9.39 8.88
CA LEU A 13 18.55 -10.60 9.65
C LEU A 13 18.28 -10.29 11.13
N GLU A 14 19.06 -9.40 11.73
CA GLU A 14 18.85 -8.91 13.09
C GLU A 14 17.50 -8.20 13.22
N GLY A 15 17.16 -7.35 12.25
CA GLY A 15 15.85 -6.69 12.18
C GLY A 15 14.69 -7.68 12.07
N CYS A 16 14.82 -8.70 11.22
CA CYS A 16 13.82 -9.76 11.11
C CYS A 16 13.65 -10.50 12.44
N ALA A 17 14.74 -10.89 13.09
CA ALA A 17 14.71 -11.58 14.37
C ALA A 17 14.06 -10.72 15.48
N ALA A 18 14.42 -9.44 15.56
CA ALA A 18 13.84 -8.50 16.52
C ALA A 18 12.32 -8.31 16.32
N CYS A 19 11.84 -8.38 15.08
CA CYS A 19 10.43 -8.31 14.72
C CYS A 19 9.70 -9.67 14.77
N GLY A 20 10.39 -10.77 15.09
CA GLY A 20 9.82 -12.12 15.05
C GLY A 20 9.45 -12.61 13.65
N ILE A 21 10.07 -12.05 12.60
CA ILE A 21 9.87 -12.44 11.21
C ILE A 21 10.82 -13.61 10.90
N PRO A 22 10.30 -14.80 10.53
CA PRO A 22 11.14 -15.90 10.06
C PRO A 22 11.93 -15.48 8.82
N ALA A 23 13.25 -15.59 8.90
CA ALA A 23 14.17 -15.29 7.81
C ALA A 23 15.09 -16.49 7.57
N GLU A 24 15.06 -17.04 6.36
CA GLU A 24 15.83 -18.21 5.95
C GLU A 24 16.78 -17.83 4.82
N GLU A 25 18.08 -18.05 5.01
CA GLU A 25 19.02 -17.93 3.90
C GLU A 25 18.90 -19.13 2.97
N ILE A 26 18.60 -18.87 1.70
CA ILE A 26 18.44 -19.92 0.68
C ILE A 26 19.75 -20.04 -0.12
N PRO A 27 20.24 -21.26 -0.39
CA PRO A 27 21.38 -21.46 -1.27
C PRO A 27 21.15 -20.82 -2.65
N VAL A 28 22.14 -20.07 -3.15
CA VAL A 28 22.09 -19.37 -4.45
C VAL A 28 21.65 -20.28 -5.60
N LYS A 29 22.15 -21.52 -5.63
CA LYS A 29 21.76 -22.50 -6.65
C LYS A 29 20.26 -22.79 -6.67
N GLU A 30 19.65 -22.88 -5.49
CA GLU A 30 18.21 -23.11 -5.37
C GLU A 30 17.40 -21.88 -5.77
N VAL A 31 17.90 -20.68 -5.44
CA VAL A 31 17.26 -19.41 -5.85
C VAL A 31 17.27 -19.25 -7.36
N LEU A 32 18.42 -19.45 -8.02
CA LEU A 32 18.52 -19.39 -9.48
C LEU A 32 17.67 -20.47 -10.18
N ARG A 33 17.41 -21.61 -9.52
CA ARG A 33 16.48 -22.63 -10.02
C ARG A 33 15.02 -22.17 -9.96
N ARG A 34 14.64 -21.45 -8.90
CA ARG A 34 13.26 -20.94 -8.71
C ARG A 34 12.99 -19.68 -9.53
N GLU A 35 13.99 -18.82 -9.67
CA GLU A 35 13.92 -17.51 -10.31
C GLU A 35 15.04 -17.38 -11.35
N PRO A 36 14.91 -18.01 -12.53
CA PRO A 36 15.99 -18.10 -13.52
C PRO A 36 16.42 -16.77 -14.13
N HIS A 37 15.60 -15.72 -14.03
CA HIS A 37 15.90 -14.39 -14.55
C HIS A 37 16.71 -13.51 -13.57
N LEU A 38 17.00 -14.00 -12.36
CA LEU A 38 17.89 -13.27 -11.44
C LEU A 38 19.31 -13.19 -11.99
N ASN A 39 20.05 -12.18 -11.54
CA ASN A 39 21.46 -12.04 -11.88
C ASN A 39 22.24 -13.29 -11.42
N PRO A 40 22.90 -14.04 -12.33
CA PRO A 40 23.64 -15.26 -11.98
C PRO A 40 24.78 -15.03 -10.97
N ALA A 41 25.23 -13.78 -10.81
CA ALA A 41 26.25 -13.39 -9.84
C ALA A 41 25.69 -13.07 -8.44
N VAL A 42 24.40 -13.35 -8.17
CA VAL A 42 23.76 -13.16 -6.86
C VAL A 42 24.60 -13.81 -5.75
N LYS A 43 24.81 -13.07 -4.67
CA LYS A 43 25.73 -13.46 -3.58
C LYS A 43 25.02 -14.15 -2.42
N ALA A 44 23.81 -13.70 -2.08
CA ALA A 44 22.99 -14.23 -1.02
C ALA A 44 21.52 -13.96 -1.32
N ALA A 45 20.64 -14.73 -0.69
CA ALA A 45 19.20 -14.54 -0.79
C ALA A 45 18.54 -14.95 0.51
N ILE A 46 17.72 -14.06 1.06
CA ILE A 46 16.98 -14.30 2.30
C ILE A 46 15.51 -14.40 1.94
N ARG A 47 14.86 -15.50 2.33
CA ARG A 47 13.43 -15.68 2.22
C ARG A 47 12.76 -15.27 3.53
N VAL A 48 11.75 -14.43 3.39
CA VAL A 48 10.83 -14.02 4.46
C VAL A 48 9.41 -14.42 4.05
N PRO A 49 8.42 -14.48 4.97
CA PRO A 49 7.04 -14.80 4.64
C PRO A 49 6.31 -13.61 4.02
N ASP A 50 6.86 -13.05 2.93
CA ASP A 50 6.22 -11.98 2.17
C ASP A 50 5.16 -12.52 1.19
N GLY A 51 4.48 -11.60 0.52
CA GLY A 51 3.44 -11.94 -0.44
C GLY A 51 2.93 -10.72 -1.20
N VAL A 52 2.04 -11.02 -2.16
CA VAL A 52 1.41 -10.02 -3.02
C VAL A 52 -0.09 -10.16 -2.91
N PHE A 53 -0.80 -9.04 -2.91
CA PHE A 53 -2.24 -8.99 -3.08
C PHE A 53 -2.59 -7.92 -4.12
N GLU A 54 -3.78 -8.03 -4.73
CA GLU A 54 -4.29 -7.04 -5.67
C GLU A 54 -5.06 -5.95 -4.89
N PRO A 55 -4.49 -4.75 -4.69
CA PRO A 55 -5.05 -3.76 -3.76
C PRO A 55 -6.45 -3.29 -4.16
N PHE A 56 -6.70 -3.11 -5.46
CA PHE A 56 -8.01 -2.72 -5.96
C PHE A 56 -9.08 -3.78 -5.68
N ARG A 57 -8.76 -5.07 -5.91
CA ARG A 57 -9.73 -6.15 -5.65
C ARG A 57 -9.95 -6.35 -4.16
N LEU A 58 -8.92 -6.19 -3.34
CA LEU A 58 -9.06 -6.22 -1.89
C LEU A 58 -10.01 -5.12 -1.40
N CYS A 59 -9.79 -3.87 -1.82
CA CYS A 59 -10.66 -2.74 -1.47
C CYS A 59 -12.11 -2.96 -1.92
N LEU A 60 -12.32 -3.37 -3.17
CA LEU A 60 -13.67 -3.66 -3.69
C LEU A 60 -14.34 -4.82 -2.94
N SER A 61 -13.58 -5.81 -2.47
CA SER A 61 -14.13 -6.93 -1.69
C SER A 61 -14.62 -6.50 -0.32
N TYR A 62 -13.90 -5.58 0.34
CA TYR A 62 -14.37 -4.97 1.59
C TYR A 62 -15.65 -4.16 1.39
N LEU A 63 -15.70 -3.31 0.35
CA LEU A 63 -16.91 -2.54 0.03
C LEU A 63 -18.11 -3.43 -0.30
N ALA A 64 -17.90 -4.51 -1.07
CA ALA A 64 -18.94 -5.46 -1.39
C ALA A 64 -19.48 -6.18 -0.13
N THR A 65 -18.59 -6.53 0.80
CA THR A 65 -18.96 -7.15 2.08
C THR A 65 -19.71 -6.17 2.97
N ALA A 66 -19.25 -4.92 3.08
CA ALA A 66 -19.94 -3.87 3.82
C ALA A 66 -21.36 -3.66 3.28
N LYS A 67 -21.52 -3.54 1.95
CA LYS A 67 -22.83 -3.40 1.30
C LYS A 67 -23.74 -4.59 1.56
N ARG A 68 -23.20 -5.82 1.53
CA ARG A 68 -23.96 -7.04 1.86
C ARG A 68 -24.49 -7.01 3.30
N ASN A 69 -23.75 -6.39 4.22
CA ASN A 69 -24.13 -6.21 5.61
C ASN A 69 -24.98 -4.94 5.86
N GLY A 70 -25.51 -4.31 4.81
CA GLY A 70 -26.42 -3.17 4.92
C GLY A 70 -25.78 -1.79 4.91
N ALA A 71 -24.46 -1.68 4.71
CA ALA A 71 -23.81 -0.38 4.55
C ALA A 71 -24.20 0.28 3.22
N GLU A 72 -24.37 1.59 3.24
CA GLU A 72 -24.51 2.38 2.03
C GLU A 72 -23.14 2.83 1.51
N VAL A 73 -22.87 2.63 0.21
CA VAL A 73 -21.62 3.04 -0.44
C VAL A 73 -21.95 4.01 -1.55
N ARG A 74 -21.62 5.30 -1.34
CA ARG A 74 -21.81 6.38 -2.32
C ARG A 74 -20.45 6.74 -2.96
N THR A 75 -20.32 6.53 -4.27
CA THR A 75 -19.13 6.90 -5.05
C THR A 75 -19.39 8.21 -5.78
N PHE A 76 -18.35 8.97 -6.10
CA PHE A 76 -18.47 10.32 -6.70
C PHE A 76 -19.23 11.30 -5.80
N THR A 77 -19.20 11.06 -4.49
CA THR A 77 -19.86 11.85 -3.45
C THR A 77 -18.77 12.46 -2.57
N GLU A 78 -18.46 13.73 -2.80
CA GLU A 78 -17.39 14.45 -2.10
C GLU A 78 -17.93 15.09 -0.83
N VAL A 79 -17.25 14.91 0.30
CA VAL A 79 -17.51 15.71 1.52
C VAL A 79 -16.99 17.12 1.28
N VAL A 80 -17.88 18.10 1.34
CA VAL A 80 -17.55 19.53 1.13
C VAL A 80 -17.64 20.35 2.41
N GLU A 81 -18.28 19.83 3.45
CA GLU A 81 -18.40 20.46 4.77
C GLU A 81 -18.57 19.41 5.87
N ILE A 82 -18.05 19.68 7.07
CA ILE A 82 -18.35 18.90 8.28
C ILE A 82 -19.41 19.67 9.07
N LEU A 83 -20.56 19.04 9.30
CA LEU A 83 -21.66 19.64 10.05
C LEU A 83 -21.40 19.51 11.55
N ARG A 84 -21.64 20.59 12.29
CA ARG A 84 -21.35 20.65 13.72
C ARG A 84 -22.46 21.35 14.48
N ASP A 85 -22.71 20.87 15.69
CA ASP A 85 -23.44 21.58 16.73
C ASP A 85 -22.46 21.88 17.88
N ASN A 86 -22.14 23.15 18.07
CA ASN A 86 -21.07 23.59 18.95
C ASN A 86 -19.73 22.88 18.64
N SER A 87 -19.21 22.10 19.58
CA SER A 87 -17.96 21.34 19.42
C SER A 87 -18.16 19.95 18.81
N ALA A 88 -19.41 19.45 18.77
CA ALA A 88 -19.73 18.09 18.33
C ALA A 88 -19.97 18.03 16.82
N VAL A 89 -19.40 17.02 16.16
CA VAL A 89 -19.71 16.70 14.76
C VAL A 89 -21.04 15.96 14.73
N THR A 90 -21.94 16.39 13.84
CA THR A 90 -23.30 15.83 13.70
C THR A 90 -23.56 15.24 12.32
N GLY A 91 -22.60 15.37 11.39
CA GLY A 91 -22.74 14.86 10.03
C GLY A 91 -21.78 15.51 9.05
N VAL A 92 -22.10 15.37 7.76
CA VAL A 92 -21.35 15.94 6.64
C VAL A 92 -22.28 16.48 5.57
N ARG A 93 -21.89 17.56 4.91
CA ARG A 93 -22.49 17.97 3.64
C ARG A 93 -21.71 17.34 2.51
N VAL A 94 -22.42 16.75 1.57
CA VAL A 94 -21.82 16.07 0.41
C VAL A 94 -22.30 16.64 -0.91
N ARG A 95 -21.42 16.62 -1.92
CA ARG A 95 -21.71 16.94 -3.32
C ARG A 95 -21.68 15.65 -4.13
N ASP A 96 -22.80 15.25 -4.71
CA ASP A 96 -22.87 14.19 -5.73
C ASP A 96 -22.47 14.80 -7.08
N HIS A 97 -21.28 14.44 -7.57
CA HIS A 97 -20.75 14.92 -8.84
C HIS A 97 -21.44 14.35 -10.08
N ARG A 98 -22.17 13.24 -9.94
CA ARG A 98 -22.93 12.65 -11.05
C ARG A 98 -24.29 13.30 -11.22
N ARG A 99 -24.93 13.67 -10.10
CA ARG A 99 -26.25 14.31 -10.09
C ARG A 99 -26.17 15.83 -10.01
N GLU A 100 -25.00 16.38 -9.74
CA GLU A 100 -24.75 17.80 -9.48
C GLU A 100 -25.60 18.35 -8.32
N THR A 101 -25.87 17.52 -7.32
CA THR A 101 -26.71 17.86 -6.15
C THR A 101 -25.89 17.90 -4.88
N THR A 102 -26.37 18.66 -3.90
CA THR A 102 -25.80 18.74 -2.56
C THR A 102 -26.84 18.26 -1.55
N GLU A 103 -26.41 17.47 -0.56
CA GLU A 103 -27.26 17.00 0.53
C GLU A 103 -26.49 16.93 1.85
N ASP A 104 -27.22 16.98 2.96
CA ASP A 104 -26.67 16.82 4.31
C ASP A 104 -26.96 15.40 4.81
N ILE A 105 -25.91 14.73 5.30
CA ILE A 105 -25.99 13.39 5.88
C ILE A 105 -25.66 13.50 7.37
N GLY A 106 -26.66 13.26 8.22
CA GLY A 106 -26.48 13.17 9.67
C GLY A 106 -25.79 11.86 10.08
N ALA A 107 -24.91 11.93 11.08
CA ALA A 107 -24.22 10.77 11.64
C ALA A 107 -23.82 11.00 13.09
N ASP A 108 -23.91 9.96 13.92
CA ASP A 108 -23.43 10.00 15.31
C ASP A 108 -21.89 10.05 15.39
N ILE A 109 -21.23 9.44 14.41
CA ILE A 109 -19.76 9.36 14.31
C ILE A 109 -19.36 9.56 12.85
N VAL A 110 -18.38 10.44 12.64
CA VAL A 110 -17.73 10.66 11.34
C VAL A 110 -16.27 10.23 11.44
N VAL A 111 -15.84 9.32 10.57
CA VAL A 111 -14.44 8.86 10.49
C VAL A 111 -13.79 9.41 9.22
N ASN A 112 -12.72 10.19 9.37
CA ASN A 112 -11.93 10.70 8.26
C ASN A 112 -10.93 9.65 7.77
N ALA A 113 -11.29 8.93 6.71
CA ALA A 113 -10.45 7.92 6.04
C ALA A 113 -9.98 8.39 4.64
N ALA A 114 -9.80 9.69 4.42
CA ALA A 114 -9.55 10.27 3.10
C ALA A 114 -8.09 10.19 2.60
N GLY A 115 -7.26 9.31 3.16
CA GLY A 115 -5.87 9.10 2.73
C GLY A 115 -5.07 10.42 2.68
N PRO A 116 -4.36 10.74 1.57
CA PRO A 116 -3.56 11.97 1.47
C PRO A 116 -4.41 13.26 1.53
N TRP A 117 -5.73 13.17 1.37
CA TRP A 117 -6.64 14.31 1.46
C TRP A 117 -7.22 14.52 2.86
N CYS A 118 -6.87 13.68 3.85
CA CYS A 118 -7.45 13.77 5.19
C CYS A 118 -7.23 15.14 5.85
N GLY A 119 -6.10 15.82 5.58
CA GLY A 119 -5.85 17.17 6.08
C GLY A 119 -6.86 18.19 5.53
N ARG A 120 -7.25 18.07 4.25
CA ARG A 120 -8.28 18.94 3.64
C ARG A 120 -9.65 18.72 4.28
N VAL A 121 -10.00 17.47 4.58
CA VAL A 121 -11.26 17.13 5.26
C VAL A 121 -11.24 17.60 6.71
N ALA A 122 -10.14 17.37 7.44
CA ALA A 122 -10.01 17.79 8.84
C ALA A 122 -10.04 19.32 9.00
N ALA A 123 -9.48 20.06 8.03
CA ALA A 123 -9.51 21.52 8.01
C ALA A 123 -10.95 22.08 7.95
N MET A 124 -11.92 21.34 7.39
CA MET A 124 -13.34 21.72 7.42
C MET A 124 -13.91 21.77 8.84
N ALA A 125 -13.30 21.04 9.78
CA ALA A 125 -13.58 21.11 11.21
C ALA A 125 -12.56 21.97 12.00
N GLY A 126 -11.72 22.76 11.31
CA GLY A 126 -10.70 23.58 11.94
C GLY A 126 -9.57 22.77 12.61
N VAL A 127 -9.38 21.51 12.20
CA VAL A 127 -8.33 20.63 12.73
C VAL A 127 -7.19 20.53 11.71
N GLU A 128 -5.98 20.77 12.18
CA GLU A 128 -4.77 20.57 11.39
C GLU A 128 -4.28 19.12 11.52
N VAL A 129 -3.99 18.49 10.38
CA VAL A 129 -3.38 17.16 10.32
C VAL A 129 -2.08 17.26 9.52
N PRO A 130 -0.91 17.03 10.12
CA PRO A 130 0.39 17.29 9.49
C PRO A 130 0.79 16.16 8.53
N ILE A 131 0.04 15.98 7.43
CA ILE A 131 0.33 14.99 6.38
C ILE A 131 0.89 15.69 5.14
N GLN A 132 2.04 15.20 4.67
CA GLN A 132 2.70 15.64 3.45
C GLN A 132 2.81 14.45 2.47
N PRO A 133 2.04 14.43 1.37
CA PRO A 133 2.13 13.37 0.37
C PRO A 133 3.43 13.45 -0.43
N THR A 134 4.09 12.30 -0.62
CA THR A 134 5.25 12.16 -1.50
C THR A 134 4.87 11.29 -2.70
N PRO A 135 5.14 11.70 -3.95
CA PRO A 135 4.85 10.88 -5.12
C PRO A 135 5.78 9.67 -5.19
N GLY A 136 5.21 8.51 -5.55
CA GLY A 136 5.96 7.31 -5.92
C GLY A 136 5.61 6.90 -7.36
N VAL A 137 6.59 6.40 -8.10
CA VAL A 137 6.41 5.95 -9.49
C VAL A 137 6.58 4.43 -9.54
N MET A 138 5.73 3.77 -10.31
CA MET A 138 5.80 2.34 -10.56
C MET A 138 5.84 2.10 -12.07
N VAL A 139 6.64 1.14 -12.50
CA VAL A 139 6.74 0.72 -13.90
C VAL A 139 6.15 -0.67 -14.05
N ALA A 140 5.12 -0.80 -14.90
CA ALA A 140 4.54 -2.08 -15.24
C ALA A 140 5.14 -2.62 -16.55
N MET A 141 5.52 -3.89 -16.54
CA MET A 141 6.01 -4.63 -17.69
C MET A 141 5.00 -5.69 -18.09
N ASP A 142 4.79 -5.90 -19.38
CA ASP A 142 3.85 -6.88 -19.95
C ASP A 142 4.33 -8.34 -19.87
N GLN A 143 5.44 -8.59 -19.18
CA GLN A 143 6.00 -9.91 -18.94
C GLN A 143 6.17 -10.20 -17.45
N ARG A 144 5.89 -11.43 -17.05
CA ARG A 144 6.23 -11.96 -15.72
C ARG A 144 7.71 -12.34 -15.69
N LEU A 145 8.53 -11.55 -15.00
CA LEU A 145 9.97 -11.74 -14.85
C LEU A 145 10.32 -12.67 -13.70
N VAL A 146 9.52 -12.64 -12.63
CA VAL A 146 9.76 -13.36 -11.38
C VAL A 146 8.50 -14.09 -10.93
N ASN A 147 8.65 -15.17 -10.16
CA ASN A 147 7.53 -15.93 -9.60
C ASN A 147 7.18 -15.50 -8.18
N MET A 148 8.16 -15.02 -7.43
CA MET A 148 8.05 -14.46 -6.09
C MET A 148 8.32 -12.94 -6.09
N VAL A 149 7.99 -12.26 -5.00
CA VAL A 149 8.46 -10.88 -4.79
C VAL A 149 9.96 -10.92 -4.64
N ILE A 150 10.66 -10.11 -5.42
CA ILE A 150 12.10 -9.95 -5.31
C ILE A 150 12.36 -8.55 -4.81
N ASN A 151 12.98 -8.46 -3.64
CA ASN A 151 13.51 -7.22 -3.09
C ASN A 151 15.04 -7.30 -3.08
N ARG A 152 15.68 -6.20 -3.45
CA ARG A 152 17.12 -6.05 -3.30
C ARG A 152 17.47 -5.99 -1.81
N LEU A 153 18.50 -6.74 -1.42
CA LEU A 153 18.97 -6.80 -0.03
C LEU A 153 19.84 -5.58 0.31
N ASN A 154 19.24 -4.39 0.34
CA ASN A 154 19.89 -3.11 0.64
C ASN A 154 18.98 -2.20 1.49
N LYS A 155 19.52 -1.05 1.90
CA LYS A 155 18.68 0.04 2.40
C LYS A 155 17.70 0.46 1.31
N PRO A 156 16.44 0.80 1.64
CA PRO A 156 15.42 1.15 0.65
C PRO A 156 15.89 2.23 -0.34
N SER A 157 15.72 1.96 -1.64
CA SER A 157 15.95 2.91 -2.72
C SER A 157 15.00 2.64 -3.91
N ASP A 158 15.06 3.50 -4.93
CA ASP A 158 14.14 3.43 -6.07
C ASP A 158 14.35 2.19 -6.94
N GLY A 159 13.25 1.51 -7.27
CA GLY A 159 13.26 0.37 -8.18
C GLY A 159 13.87 -0.92 -7.61
N ASP A 160 13.94 -1.03 -6.28
CA ASP A 160 14.53 -2.18 -5.59
C ASP A 160 13.60 -3.39 -5.47
N ILE A 161 12.31 -3.23 -5.81
CA ILE A 161 11.31 -4.29 -5.66
C ILE A 161 10.70 -4.65 -7.01
N ILE A 162 10.67 -5.94 -7.31
CA ILE A 162 9.94 -6.52 -8.44
C ILE A 162 8.81 -7.38 -7.89
N VAL A 163 7.59 -6.94 -8.15
CA VAL A 163 6.36 -7.59 -7.70
C VAL A 163 5.71 -8.29 -8.90
N PRO A 164 5.53 -9.62 -8.86
CA PRO A 164 4.86 -10.29 -9.95
C PRO A 164 3.34 -10.23 -9.78
N GLN A 165 2.64 -9.76 -10.81
CA GLN A 165 1.18 -9.64 -10.82
C GLN A 165 0.60 -10.37 -12.03
N ARG A 166 0.00 -11.54 -11.84
CA ARG A 166 -0.51 -12.38 -12.94
C ARG A 166 0.54 -12.62 -14.02
N GLN A 167 0.34 -12.08 -15.24
CA GLN A 167 1.27 -12.20 -16.36
C GLN A 167 2.21 -11.00 -16.49
N THR A 168 2.13 -10.02 -15.60
CA THR A 168 2.95 -8.80 -15.60
C THR A 168 3.93 -8.78 -14.43
N SER A 169 4.88 -7.86 -14.49
CA SER A 169 5.75 -7.50 -13.36
C SER A 169 5.64 -6.01 -13.11
N ILE A 170 5.68 -5.61 -11.85
CA ILE A 170 5.71 -4.21 -11.44
C ILE A 170 7.05 -3.97 -10.77
N ILE A 171 7.78 -2.96 -11.24
CA ILE A 171 8.98 -2.45 -10.57
C ILE A 171 8.56 -1.24 -9.75
N CYS A 172 8.85 -1.28 -8.45
CA CYS A 172 8.50 -0.24 -7.51
C CYS A 172 9.66 0.11 -6.57
N THR A 173 9.53 1.29 -5.98
CA THR A 173 10.31 1.78 -4.84
C THR A 173 9.73 1.26 -3.53
#